data_AF-A6BF28-F1
#
_entry.id   AF-A6BF28-F1
#
_cell.length_a   1.000
_cell.length_b   1.000
_cell.length_c   1.000
_cell.angle_alpha   90.00
_cell.angle_beta   90.00
_cell.angle_gamma   90.00
#
_symmetry.space_group_name_H-M   'P 1'
#
loop_
_entity.id
_entity.type
_entity.pdbx_description
1 polymer ?
#
loop_
_entity_poly.entity_id
_entity_poly.type
_entity_poly.pdbx_seq_one_letter_code
_entity_poly.pdbx_strand_id
1 'polypeptide(L)'
;MKVLLKILKKNVRNSIVCFMSTILVAIILFVFLEVKELVLGTMSMEERVRSQQGVAIQTYMYILLFIGLILISYTVSNYSRIRIKDYGMFMVFGEEKKDIIRMIILEYGIICGISWLIGCVVGTPFVILLQSIFRKEGIQTVQDPCWFLKNIGSTCFYMCVILCIAVIMNIVKIQSNSLALLLNIEQKKRK
;
A
#
# COMPACT_ATOMS: atom_id res chain seq x y z
N MET A 1 -19.60 -5.70 -11.93
CA MET A 1 -19.50 -4.75 -10.80
C MET A 1 -20.51 -4.99 -9.67
N LYS A 2 -21.83 -5.11 -9.93
CA LYS A 2 -22.86 -5.29 -8.87
C LYS A 2 -22.68 -6.54 -8.00
N VAL A 3 -22.15 -7.63 -8.55
CA VAL A 3 -21.85 -8.86 -7.80
C VAL A 3 -20.65 -8.67 -6.87
N LEU A 4 -19.57 -8.04 -7.36
CA LEU A 4 -18.37 -7.71 -6.58
C LEU A 4 -18.71 -6.88 -5.33
N LEU A 5 -19.57 -5.86 -5.50
CA LEU A 5 -20.08 -5.01 -4.42
C LEU A 5 -20.91 -5.79 -3.38
N LYS A 6 -21.70 -6.78 -3.79
CA LYS A 6 -22.47 -7.64 -2.86
C LYS A 6 -21.54 -8.53 -2.02
N ILE A 7 -20.48 -9.06 -2.61
CA ILE A 7 -19.52 -9.92 -1.90
C ILE A 7 -18.64 -9.08 -0.96
N LEU A 8 -18.22 -7.88 -1.39
CA LEU A 8 -17.57 -6.88 -0.53
C LEU A 8 -18.46 -6.50 0.68
N LYS A 9 -19.76 -6.26 0.46
CA LYS A 9 -20.71 -5.89 1.51
C LYS A 9 -20.95 -7.01 2.53
N LYS A 10 -20.88 -8.28 2.12
CA LYS A 10 -21.06 -9.44 3.01
C LYS A 10 -19.88 -9.65 3.96
N ASN A 11 -18.68 -9.19 3.59
CA ASN A 11 -17.46 -9.32 4.40
C ASN A 11 -16.81 -7.96 4.72
N VAL A 12 -17.65 -6.94 4.89
CA VAL A 12 -17.25 -5.54 4.96
C VAL A 12 -16.30 -5.26 6.12
N ARG A 13 -16.48 -5.93 7.29
CA ARG A 13 -15.66 -5.68 8.48
C ARG A 13 -14.18 -5.94 8.24
N ASN A 14 -13.85 -7.04 7.55
CA ASN A 14 -12.46 -7.39 7.28
C ASN A 14 -11.92 -6.71 6.02
N SER A 15 -12.80 -6.35 5.08
CA SER A 15 -12.46 -5.45 3.97
C SER A 15 -12.09 -4.04 4.43
N ILE A 16 -12.79 -3.53 5.45
CA ILE A 16 -12.50 -2.23 6.05
C ILE A 16 -11.11 -2.24 6.70
N VAL A 17 -10.70 -3.29 7.40
CA VAL A 17 -9.34 -3.33 7.99
C VAL A 17 -8.26 -3.22 6.92
N CYS A 18 -8.41 -3.92 5.78
CA CYS A 18 -7.49 -3.79 4.64
C CYS A 18 -7.47 -2.38 4.05
N PHE A 19 -8.64 -1.77 3.94
CA PHE A 19 -8.81 -0.42 3.44
C PHE A 19 -8.17 0.62 4.38
N MET A 20 -8.44 0.53 5.68
CA MET A 20 -7.90 1.45 6.69
C MET A 20 -6.38 1.34 6.80
N SER A 21 -5.81 0.13 6.75
CA SER A 21 -4.35 -0.06 6.76
C SER A 21 -3.69 0.54 5.51
N THR A 22 -4.29 0.37 4.33
CA THR A 22 -3.74 0.97 3.10
C THR A 22 -3.87 2.49 3.08
N ILE A 23 -4.96 3.05 3.61
CA ILE A 23 -5.10 4.51 3.80
C ILE A 23 -4.03 5.03 4.74
N LEU A 24 -3.82 4.38 5.88
CA LEU A 24 -2.84 4.82 6.87
C LEU A 24 -1.41 4.83 6.30
N VAL A 25 -1.04 3.79 5.54
CA VAL A 25 0.26 3.76 4.84
C VAL A 25 0.34 4.85 3.77
N ALA A 26 -0.73 5.10 3.02
CA ALA A 26 -0.76 6.17 2.03
C ALA A 26 -0.56 7.55 2.66
N ILE A 27 -1.24 7.84 3.78
CA ILE A 27 -1.10 9.10 4.52
C ILE A 27 0.34 9.27 5.01
N ILE A 28 0.89 8.26 5.68
CA ILE A 28 2.25 8.33 6.26
C ILE A 28 3.29 8.54 5.16
N LEU A 29 3.21 7.78 4.05
CA LEU A 29 4.13 7.93 2.94
C LEU A 29 3.99 9.30 2.27
N PHE A 30 2.77 9.79 2.09
CA PHE A 30 2.51 11.10 1.50
C PHE A 30 3.12 12.22 2.32
N VAL A 31 2.80 12.27 3.62
CA VAL A 31 3.34 13.26 4.55
C VAL A 31 4.86 13.23 4.58
N PHE A 32 5.45 12.03 4.68
CA PHE A 32 6.90 11.91 4.79
C PHE A 32 7.63 12.30 3.49
N LEU A 33 7.05 12.02 2.32
CA LEU A 33 7.62 12.44 1.04
C LEU A 33 7.60 13.97 0.90
N GLU A 34 6.52 14.61 1.38
CA GLU A 34 6.38 16.06 1.32
C GLU A 34 7.30 16.76 2.32
N VAL A 35 7.45 16.22 3.54
CA VAL A 35 8.44 16.70 4.52
C VAL A 35 9.87 16.51 4.01
N LYS A 36 10.16 15.39 3.34
CA LYS A 36 11.47 15.16 2.70
C LYS A 36 11.80 16.28 1.71
N GLU A 37 10.88 16.59 0.78
CA GLU A 37 11.13 17.66 -0.18
C GLU A 37 11.11 19.05 0.46
N LEU A 38 10.38 19.26 1.57
CA LEU A 38 10.44 20.52 2.32
C LEU A 38 11.83 20.76 2.94
N VAL A 39 12.42 19.72 3.54
CA VAL A 39 13.71 19.81 4.24
C VAL A 39 14.90 19.77 3.27
N LEU A 40 14.83 18.93 2.24
CA LEU A 40 15.92 18.79 1.25
C LEU A 40 15.77 19.76 0.08
N GLY A 41 14.58 20.33 -0.14
CA GLY A 41 14.26 21.33 -1.18
C GLY A 41 15.20 22.53 -1.19
N THR A 42 15.72 22.90 -0.02
CA THR A 42 16.65 24.01 0.20
C THR A 42 18.11 23.64 -0.10
N MET A 43 18.43 22.37 -0.37
CA MET A 43 19.79 21.87 -0.60
C MET A 43 19.97 21.33 -2.03
N SER A 44 21.16 21.58 -2.61
CA SER A 44 21.54 21.10 -3.93
C SER A 44 21.66 19.56 -3.97
N MET A 45 21.40 18.92 -5.12
CA MET A 45 21.38 17.44 -5.24
C MET A 45 22.70 16.77 -4.81
N GLU A 46 23.84 17.44 -4.98
CA GLU A 46 25.15 16.95 -4.54
C GLU A 46 25.31 17.02 -3.01
N GLU A 47 24.81 18.08 -2.38
CA GLU A 47 24.79 18.20 -0.92
C GLU A 47 23.79 17.24 -0.28
N ARG A 48 22.65 16.95 -0.93
CA ARG A 48 21.67 15.97 -0.42
C ARG A 48 22.26 14.59 -0.19
N VAL A 49 23.17 14.13 -1.07
CA VAL A 49 23.79 12.80 -0.98
C VAL A 49 24.98 12.79 -0.03
N ARG A 50 25.69 13.92 0.10
CA ARG A 50 26.90 14.04 0.93
C ARG A 50 26.62 14.49 2.36
N SER A 51 25.49 15.16 2.59
CA SER A 51 25.04 15.65 3.89
C SER A 51 24.61 14.50 4.80
N GLN A 52 25.07 14.55 6.05
CA GLN A 52 24.64 13.63 7.11
C GLN A 52 23.11 13.66 7.31
N GLN A 53 22.45 14.81 7.07
CA GLN A 53 20.99 14.94 7.16
C GLN A 53 20.27 14.25 6.00
N GLY A 54 20.80 14.35 4.78
CA GLY A 54 20.17 13.73 3.61
C GLY A 54 20.26 12.20 3.62
N VAL A 55 21.38 11.64 4.07
CA VAL A 55 21.53 10.19 4.28
C VAL A 55 20.57 9.69 5.37
N ALA A 56 20.38 10.45 6.46
CA ALA A 56 19.44 10.10 7.52
C ALA A 56 17.99 10.06 7.00
N ILE A 57 17.56 11.12 6.30
CA ILE A 57 16.20 11.20 5.74
C ILE A 57 15.94 10.09 4.72
N GLN A 58 16.93 9.78 3.87
CA GLN A 58 16.83 8.69 2.91
C GLN A 58 16.73 7.32 3.60
N THR A 59 17.48 7.10 4.69
CA THR A 59 17.37 5.88 5.51
C THR A 59 15.98 5.76 6.13
N TYR A 60 15.42 6.84 6.68
CA TYR A 60 14.06 6.83 7.24
C TYR A 60 12.98 6.52 6.19
N MET A 61 13.13 7.03 4.97
CA MET A 61 12.26 6.68 3.83
C MET A 61 12.22 5.17 3.58
N TYR A 62 13.38 4.50 3.52
CA TYR A 62 13.44 3.06 3.28
C TYR A 62 12.85 2.25 4.44
N ILE A 63 13.08 2.68 5.69
CA ILE A 63 12.48 2.03 6.87
C ILE A 63 10.95 2.14 6.82
N LEU A 64 10.40 3.31 6.50
CA LEU A 64 8.95 3.51 6.37
C LEU A 64 8.34 2.68 5.24
N LEU A 65 9.01 2.60 4.09
CA LEU A 65 8.61 1.72 2.98
C LEU A 65 8.57 0.25 3.42
N PHE A 66 9.57 -0.19 4.19
CA PHE A 66 9.63 -1.56 4.69
C PHE A 66 8.50 -1.88 5.69
N ILE A 67 8.22 -0.96 6.63
CA ILE A 67 7.10 -1.11 7.58
C ILE A 67 5.77 -1.12 6.83
N GLY A 68 5.58 -0.21 5.86
CA GLY A 68 4.39 -0.16 5.02
C GLY A 68 4.17 -1.46 4.24
N LEU A 69 5.25 -2.04 3.70
CA LEU A 69 5.21 -3.33 3.02
C LEU A 69 4.76 -4.46 3.94
N ILE A 70 5.30 -4.54 5.16
CA ILE A 70 4.90 -5.56 6.15
C ILE A 70 3.42 -5.41 6.51
N LEU A 71 2.98 -4.19 6.81
CA LEU A 71 1.60 -3.92 7.23
C LEU A 71 0.59 -4.25 6.13
N ILE A 72 0.87 -3.82 4.89
CA ILE A 72 0.03 -4.12 3.73
C ILE A 72 0.04 -5.62 3.46
N SER A 73 1.22 -6.26 3.44
CA SER A 73 1.34 -7.71 3.21
C SER A 73 0.58 -8.53 4.24
N TYR A 74 0.64 -8.14 5.51
CA TYR A 74 -0.12 -8.78 6.59
C TYR A 74 -1.62 -8.65 6.35
N THR A 75 -2.08 -7.44 6.05
CA THR A 75 -3.52 -7.18 5.91
C THR A 75 -4.09 -7.82 4.65
N VAL A 76 -3.36 -7.76 3.54
CA VAL A 76 -3.68 -8.42 2.27
C VAL A 76 -3.67 -9.95 2.44
N SER A 77 -2.72 -10.51 3.19
CA SER A 77 -2.70 -11.95 3.52
C SER A 77 -3.94 -12.37 4.31
N ASN A 78 -4.33 -11.58 5.31
CA ASN A 78 -5.51 -11.85 6.13
C ASN A 78 -6.81 -11.74 5.31
N TYR A 79 -6.88 -10.74 4.42
CA TYR A 79 -8.01 -10.54 3.52
C TYR A 79 -8.17 -11.71 2.53
N SER A 80 -7.09 -12.10 1.84
CA SER A 80 -7.11 -13.21 0.89
C SER A 80 -7.47 -14.55 1.53
N ARG A 81 -7.09 -14.80 2.79
CA ARG A 81 -7.47 -16.02 3.52
C ARG A 81 -8.97 -16.19 3.66
N ILE A 82 -9.72 -15.10 3.76
CA ILE A 82 -11.18 -15.17 3.88
C ILE A 82 -11.80 -15.35 2.50
N ARG A 83 -11.27 -14.65 1.50
CA ARG A 83 -11.73 -14.71 0.11
C ARG A 83 -11.40 -16.02 -0.59
N ILE A 84 -10.43 -16.81 -0.10
CA ILE A 84 -10.10 -18.11 -0.70
C ILE A 84 -11.30 -19.08 -0.70
N LYS A 85 -12.21 -18.97 0.28
CA LYS A 85 -13.46 -19.75 0.31
C LYS A 85 -14.42 -19.32 -0.80
N ASP A 86 -14.53 -18.01 -1.04
CA ASP A 86 -15.35 -17.47 -2.12
C ASP A 86 -14.75 -17.83 -3.50
N TYR A 87 -13.43 -17.72 -3.65
CA TYR A 87 -12.71 -18.12 -4.88
C TYR A 87 -12.81 -19.63 -5.16
N GLY A 88 -12.75 -20.46 -4.11
CA GLY A 88 -12.97 -21.90 -4.24
C GLY A 88 -14.38 -22.23 -4.76
N MET A 89 -15.38 -21.46 -4.34
CA MET A 89 -16.74 -21.60 -4.84
C MET A 89 -16.85 -21.20 -6.33
N PHE A 90 -16.19 -20.13 -6.77
CA PHE A 90 -16.14 -19.75 -8.20
C PHE A 90 -15.43 -20.80 -9.07
N MET A 91 -14.39 -21.44 -8.54
CA MET A 91 -13.71 -22.53 -9.25
C MET A 91 -14.61 -23.77 -9.41
N VAL A 92 -15.50 -24.06 -8.45
CA VAL A 92 -16.51 -25.14 -8.56
C VAL A 92 -17.57 -24.82 -9.62
N PHE A 93 -17.88 -23.54 -9.84
CA PHE A 93 -18.78 -23.11 -10.92
C PHE A 93 -18.13 -23.14 -12.32
N GLY A 94 -16.87 -23.57 -12.43
CA GLY A 94 -16.18 -23.76 -13.70
C GLY A 94 -15.51 -22.50 -14.25
N GLU A 95 -15.35 -21.43 -13.45
CA GLU A 95 -14.58 -20.27 -13.90
C GLU A 95 -13.09 -20.59 -14.03
N GLU A 96 -12.45 -20.04 -15.07
CA GLU A 96 -11.03 -20.23 -15.28
C GLU A 96 -10.18 -19.53 -14.21
N LYS A 97 -9.06 -20.17 -13.82
CA LYS A 97 -8.12 -19.60 -12.83
C LYS A 97 -7.62 -18.20 -13.21
N LYS A 98 -7.55 -17.91 -14.52
CA LYS A 98 -7.12 -16.61 -15.06
C LYS A 98 -8.12 -15.50 -14.73
N ASP A 99 -9.41 -15.79 -14.79
CA ASP A 99 -10.46 -14.81 -14.52
C ASP A 99 -10.53 -14.45 -13.03
N ILE A 100 -10.34 -15.45 -12.16
CA ILE A 100 -10.24 -15.25 -10.71
C ILE A 100 -9.04 -14.35 -10.37
N ILE A 101 -7.86 -14.60 -10.95
CA ILE A 101 -6.66 -13.77 -10.73
C ILE A 101 -6.90 -12.33 -11.23
N ARG A 102 -7.52 -12.16 -12.40
CA ARG A 102 -7.85 -10.85 -12.95
C ARG A 102 -8.82 -10.08 -12.05
N MET A 103 -9.81 -10.75 -11.49
CA MET A 103 -10.75 -10.18 -10.53
C MET A 103 -10.04 -9.70 -9.26
N ILE A 104 -9.11 -10.50 -8.73
CA ILE A 104 -8.32 -10.16 -7.53
C ILE A 104 -7.47 -8.91 -7.77
N ILE A 105 -6.75 -8.85 -8.89
CA ILE A 105 -5.91 -7.69 -9.24
C ILE A 105 -6.77 -6.42 -9.34
N LEU A 106 -7.94 -6.52 -9.94
CA LEU A 106 -8.86 -5.39 -10.11
C LEU A 106 -9.42 -4.91 -8.77
N GLU A 107 -9.77 -5.83 -7.86
CA GLU A 107 -10.24 -5.48 -6.51
C GLU A 107 -9.16 -4.73 -5.71
N TYR A 108 -7.93 -5.27 -5.66
CA TYR A 108 -6.82 -4.59 -4.98
C TYR A 108 -6.43 -3.27 -5.66
N GLY A 109 -6.52 -3.19 -6.98
CA GLY A 109 -6.28 -1.97 -7.75
C GLY A 109 -7.26 -0.85 -7.40
N ILE A 110 -8.56 -1.16 -7.30
CA ILE A 110 -9.58 -0.20 -6.85
C ILE A 110 -9.33 0.25 -5.42
N ILE A 111 -9.05 -0.70 -4.51
CA ILE A 111 -8.74 -0.39 -3.11
C ILE A 111 -7.54 0.57 -3.04
N CYS A 112 -6.46 0.29 -3.76
CA CYS A 112 -5.28 1.14 -3.80
C CYS A 112 -5.58 2.54 -4.35
N GLY A 113 -6.30 2.63 -5.46
CA GLY A 113 -6.65 3.91 -6.07
C GLY A 113 -7.48 4.80 -5.15
N ILE A 114 -8.49 4.23 -4.47
CA ILE A 114 -9.32 4.99 -3.53
C ILE A 114 -8.50 5.36 -2.28
N SER A 115 -7.71 4.43 -1.72
CA SER A 115 -6.88 4.70 -0.55
C SER A 115 -5.83 5.78 -0.82
N TRP A 116 -5.25 5.81 -2.02
CA TRP A 116 -4.31 6.86 -2.44
C TRP A 116 -4.99 8.22 -2.55
N LEU A 117 -6.17 8.29 -3.18
CA LEU A 117 -6.95 9.54 -3.27
C LEU A 117 -7.28 10.10 -1.88
N ILE A 118 -7.77 9.25 -0.98
CA ILE A 118 -8.07 9.63 0.41
C ILE A 118 -6.77 10.05 1.13
N GLY A 119 -5.68 9.31 0.92
CA GLY A 119 -4.37 9.62 1.48
C GLY A 119 -3.87 11.00 1.09
N CYS A 120 -4.01 11.40 -0.17
CA CYS A 120 -3.66 12.76 -0.63
C CYS A 120 -4.59 13.82 -0.02
N VAL A 121 -5.90 13.60 -0.03
CA VAL A 121 -6.89 14.55 0.51
C VAL A 121 -6.69 14.78 2.02
N VAL A 122 -6.42 13.72 2.78
CA VAL A 122 -6.20 13.79 4.23
C VAL A 122 -4.76 14.19 4.57
N GLY A 123 -3.78 13.82 3.74
CA GLY A 123 -2.37 14.16 3.93
C GLY A 123 -2.07 15.64 3.70
N THR A 124 -2.71 16.27 2.71
CA THR A 124 -2.53 17.69 2.39
C THR A 124 -2.73 18.63 3.60
N PRO A 125 -3.86 18.58 4.35
CA PRO A 125 -4.05 19.44 5.53
C PRO A 125 -3.03 19.13 6.64
N PHE A 126 -2.58 17.88 6.77
CA PHE A 126 -1.55 17.51 7.73
C PHE A 126 -0.20 18.16 7.39
N VAL A 127 0.17 18.20 6.11
CA VAL A 127 1.41 18.85 5.69
C VAL A 127 1.32 20.38 5.81
N ILE A 128 0.18 20.99 5.46
CA ILE A 128 -0.05 22.43 5.69
C ILE A 128 0.08 22.79 7.17
N LEU A 129 -0.40 21.93 8.07
CA LEU A 129 -0.25 22.11 9.52
C LEU A 129 1.22 22.05 9.94
N LEU A 130 1.97 21.05 9.47
CA LEU A 130 3.41 20.95 9.74
C LEU A 130 4.18 22.16 9.22
N GLN A 131 3.91 22.61 7.99
CA GLN A 131 4.52 23.80 7.42
C GLN A 131 4.21 25.06 8.23
N SER A 132 2.99 25.18 8.77
CA SER A 132 2.62 26.30 9.63
C SER A 132 3.42 26.32 10.94
N ILE A 133 3.81 25.16 11.46
CA ILE A 133 4.70 25.04 12.62
C ILE A 133 6.13 25.42 12.22
N PHE A 134 6.66 24.88 11.11
CA PHE A 134 8.00 25.22 10.63
C PHE A 134 8.16 26.69 10.23
N ARG A 135 7.11 27.33 9.72
CA ARG A 135 7.12 28.76 9.39
C ARG A 135 7.22 29.63 10.64
N LYS A 136 6.69 29.20 11.78
CA LYS A 136 6.89 29.88 13.07
C LYS A 136 8.35 29.84 13.52
N GLU A 137 9.09 28.80 13.12
CA GLU A 137 10.53 28.63 13.38
C GLU A 137 11.41 29.31 12.30
N GLY A 138 10.84 30.07 11.37
CA GLY A 138 11.59 30.94 10.44
C GLY A 138 12.09 30.28 9.14
N ILE A 139 11.68 29.05 8.81
CA ILE A 139 12.05 28.40 7.55
C ILE A 139 11.13 28.91 6.42
N GLN A 140 11.71 29.53 5.39
CA GLN A 140 10.96 29.95 4.19
C GLN A 140 10.57 28.73 3.35
N THR A 141 9.27 28.46 3.29
CA THR A 141 8.70 27.36 2.50
C THR A 141 8.04 27.95 1.26
N VAL A 142 8.70 27.88 0.10
CA VAL A 142 8.08 28.19 -1.19
C VAL A 142 7.54 26.88 -1.77
N GLN A 143 6.23 26.70 -1.67
CA GLN A 143 5.57 25.53 -2.24
C GLN A 143 5.13 25.85 -3.66
N ASP A 144 6.00 25.55 -4.62
CA ASP A 144 5.64 25.64 -6.03
C ASP A 144 4.63 24.53 -6.39
N PRO A 145 3.53 24.85 -7.09
CA PRO A 145 2.48 23.88 -7.45
C PRO A 145 3.00 22.73 -8.34
N CYS A 146 4.08 22.96 -9.10
CA CYS A 146 4.72 21.92 -9.92
C CYS A 146 5.40 20.84 -9.07
N TRP A 147 5.98 21.22 -7.92
CA TRP A 147 6.61 20.29 -6.99
C TRP A 147 5.58 19.45 -6.21
N PHE A 148 4.44 20.05 -5.87
CA PHE A 148 3.33 19.33 -5.26
C PHE A 148 2.80 18.21 -6.18
N LEU A 149 2.62 18.52 -7.47
CA LEU A 149 2.17 17.53 -8.47
C LEU A 149 3.18 16.38 -8.62
N LYS A 150 4.49 16.70 -8.60
CA LYS A 150 5.56 15.70 -8.64
C LYS A 150 5.53 14.76 -7.43
N ASN A 151 5.23 15.28 -6.24
CA ASN A 151 5.10 14.48 -5.01
C ASN A 151 3.86 13.58 -5.04
N ILE A 152 2.73 14.08 -5.53
CA ILE A 152 1.52 13.27 -5.78
C ILE A 152 1.83 12.10 -6.73
N GLY A 153 2.55 12.36 -7.82
CA GLY A 153 2.96 11.31 -8.76
C GLY A 153 3.91 10.29 -8.14
N SER A 154 4.90 10.75 -7.37
CA SER A 154 5.88 9.86 -6.73
C SER A 154 5.25 8.98 -5.64
N THR A 155 4.32 9.52 -4.84
CA THR A 155 3.57 8.75 -3.85
C THR A 155 2.69 7.68 -4.48
N CYS A 156 2.06 7.98 -5.62
CA CYS A 156 1.33 6.99 -6.42
C CYS A 156 2.25 5.84 -6.87
N PHE A 157 3.45 6.16 -7.36
CA PHE A 157 4.43 5.15 -7.77
C PHE A 157 4.85 4.24 -6.60
N TYR A 158 5.20 4.81 -5.44
CA TYR A 158 5.56 4.02 -4.26
C TYR A 158 4.42 3.12 -3.77
N MET A 159 3.19 3.64 -3.73
CA MET A 159 2.01 2.85 -3.35
C MET A 159 1.76 1.68 -4.30
N CYS A 160 1.89 1.91 -5.62
CA CYS A 160 1.78 0.85 -6.62
C CYS A 160 2.85 -0.22 -6.44
N VAL A 161 4.11 0.16 -6.21
CA VAL A 161 5.20 -0.80 -5.99
C VAL A 161 4.96 -1.65 -4.74
N ILE A 162 4.59 -1.03 -3.61
CA ILE A 162 4.32 -1.74 -2.36
C ILE A 162 3.16 -2.72 -2.53
N LEU A 163 2.07 -2.29 -3.20
CA LEU A 163 0.93 -3.14 -3.46
C LEU A 163 1.29 -4.32 -4.36
N CYS A 164 2.02 -4.08 -5.46
CA CYS A 164 2.46 -5.13 -6.37
C CYS A 164 3.28 -6.19 -5.64
N ILE A 165 4.26 -5.77 -4.83
CA ILE A 165 5.09 -6.70 -4.04
C ILE A 165 4.20 -7.45 -3.03
N ALA A 166 3.32 -6.77 -2.29
CA ALA A 166 2.45 -7.40 -1.31
C ALA A 166 1.47 -8.42 -1.93
N VAL A 167 0.92 -8.12 -3.10
CA VAL A 167 0.03 -9.02 -3.86
C VAL A 167 0.80 -10.24 -4.36
N ILE A 168 2.00 -10.06 -4.91
CA ILE A 168 2.86 -11.17 -5.37
C ILE A 168 3.21 -12.07 -4.18
N MET A 169 3.69 -11.49 -3.06
CA MET A 169 4.00 -12.24 -1.83
C MET A 169 2.78 -13.02 -1.32
N ASN A 170 1.59 -12.44 -1.42
CA ASN A 170 0.36 -13.11 -1.00
C ASN A 170 -0.04 -14.25 -1.93
N ILE A 171 0.04 -14.07 -3.26
CA ILE A 171 -0.23 -15.14 -4.23
C ILE A 171 0.72 -16.32 -3.98
N VAL A 172 2.02 -16.06 -3.82
CA VAL A 172 3.02 -17.09 -3.50
C VAL A 172 2.67 -17.80 -2.18
N LYS A 173 2.29 -17.05 -1.14
CA LYS A 173 1.92 -17.60 0.17
C LYS A 173 0.63 -18.44 0.13
N ILE A 174 -0.32 -18.10 -0.72
CA ILE A 174 -1.54 -18.88 -0.92
C ILE A 174 -1.21 -20.19 -1.64
N GLN A 175 -0.44 -20.12 -2.72
CA GLN A 175 -0.02 -21.29 -3.49
C GLN A 175 0.80 -22.26 -2.62
N SER A 176 1.78 -21.75 -1.86
CA SER A 176 2.64 -22.59 -1.02
C SER A 176 1.87 -23.24 0.15
N ASN A 177 0.97 -22.51 0.81
CA ASN A 177 0.14 -23.09 1.87
C ASN A 177 -0.86 -24.11 1.31
N SER A 178 -1.45 -23.87 0.14
CA SER A 178 -2.32 -24.85 -0.52
C SER A 178 -1.55 -26.12 -0.88
N LEU A 179 -0.32 -26.00 -1.40
CA LEU A 179 0.58 -27.12 -1.70
C LEU A 179 0.97 -27.89 -0.44
N ALA A 180 1.37 -27.19 0.62
CA ALA A 180 1.73 -27.81 1.90
C ALA A 180 0.55 -28.56 2.54
N LEU A 181 -0.66 -28.00 2.43
CA LEU A 181 -1.87 -28.63 2.97
C LEU A 181 -2.29 -29.86 2.15
N LEU A 182 -2.11 -29.83 0.83
CA LEU A 182 -2.29 -30.99 -0.05
C LEU A 182 -1.27 -32.10 0.24
N LEU A 183 0.01 -31.75 0.41
CA LEU A 183 1.07 -32.70 0.76
C LEU A 183 0.86 -33.36 2.13
N ASN A 184 0.37 -32.61 3.11
CA ASN A 184 0.11 -33.14 4.46
C ASN A 184 -1.14 -34.06 4.49
N ILE A 185 -2.14 -33.78 3.65
CA ILE A 185 -3.29 -34.69 3.44
C ILE A 185 -2.83 -35.99 2.77
N GLU A 186 -1.94 -35.93 1.78
CA GLU A 186 -1.38 -37.13 1.14
C GLU A 186 -0.54 -37.98 2.10
N GLN A 187 0.24 -37.36 2.99
CA GLN A 187 0.99 -38.10 4.00
C GLN A 187 0.09 -38.75 5.05
N LYS A 188 -1.01 -38.09 5.43
CA LYS A 188 -1.99 -38.63 6.37
C LYS A 188 -2.85 -39.76 5.78
N LYS A 189 -3.01 -39.82 4.45
CA LYS A 189 -3.66 -40.94 3.74
C LYS A 189 -2.75 -42.16 3.54
N ARG A 190 -1.43 -42.00 3.69
CA ARG A 190 -0.43 -43.07 3.55
C ARG A 190 -0.03 -43.76 4.86
N LYS A 191 -0.56 -43.31 6.00
CA LYS A 191 -0.53 -44.00 7.29
C LYS A 191 -1.91 -44.57 7.58
#